data_AF-A0A1D6JZ35-F1
#
_entry.id   AF-A0A1D6JZ35-F1
#
_cell.length_a   1.000
_cell.length_b   1.000
_cell.length_c   1.000
_cell.angle_alpha   90.00
_cell.angle_beta   90.00
_cell.angle_gamma   90.00
#
_symmetry.space_group_name_H-M   'P 1'
#
loop_
_entity.id
_entity.type
_entity.pdbx_description
1 polymer ?
#
loop_
_entity_poly.entity_id
_entity_poly.type
_entity_poly.pdbx_seq_one_letter_code
_entity_poly.pdbx_strand_id
1 'polypeptide(L)'
;MSKVCVLERLAHQNHTLVQVEIHSGRPHQIRIHLAYIGHPLVDDPLYGIGGHPNFVEPESTGTDSSFASDGGYERPLQPVPGDCGYHLHAHWLVLCHPTTNKVIKHIYNLGQMVKITAPLPQILQTREERRAAAEQTGG
;
A
#
# COMPACT_ATOMS: atom_id res chain seq x y z
N MET A 1 -14.74 -9.32 3.00
CA MET A 1 -13.52 -9.73 2.25
C MET A 1 -13.10 -8.64 1.30
N SER A 2 -11.80 -8.52 1.00
CA SER A 2 -11.29 -7.61 -0.02
C SER A 2 -11.62 -8.14 -1.42
N LYS A 3 -11.94 -7.25 -2.36
CA LYS A 3 -12.07 -7.58 -3.79
C LYS A 3 -10.76 -7.28 -4.50
N VAL A 4 -10.27 -8.23 -5.29
CA VAL A 4 -8.98 -8.12 -5.98
C VAL A 4 -9.22 -8.25 -7.48
N CYS A 5 -8.71 -7.29 -8.25
CA CYS A 5 -8.71 -7.31 -9.71
C CYS A 5 -7.26 -7.30 -10.21
N VAL A 6 -6.92 -8.20 -11.14
CA VAL A 6 -5.59 -8.23 -11.76
C VAL A 6 -5.53 -7.16 -12.85
N LEU A 7 -4.59 -6.22 -12.73
CA LEU A 7 -4.34 -5.18 -13.72
C LEU A 7 -3.28 -5.63 -14.72
N GLU A 8 -2.17 -6.18 -14.25
CA GLU A 8 -1.06 -6.61 -15.11
C GLU A 8 -0.30 -7.79 -14.49
N ARG A 9 0.12 -8.76 -15.31
CA ARG A 9 1.02 -9.85 -14.89
C ARG A 9 2.44 -9.58 -15.36
N LEU A 10 3.37 -9.42 -14.44
CA LEU A 10 4.78 -9.14 -14.69
C LEU A 10 5.58 -10.46 -14.62
N ALA A 11 5.44 -11.28 -15.67
CA ALA A 11 5.99 -12.64 -15.71
C ALA A 11 7.51 -12.71 -15.41
N HIS A 12 8.28 -11.72 -15.87
CA HIS A 12 9.74 -11.70 -15.67
C HIS A 12 10.17 -11.49 -14.21
N GLN A 13 9.30 -10.88 -13.41
CA GLN A 13 9.53 -10.61 -11.99
C GLN A 13 8.74 -11.57 -11.09
N ASN A 14 7.95 -12.47 -11.68
CA ASN A 14 6.97 -13.29 -10.97
C ASN A 14 6.02 -12.46 -10.06
N HIS A 15 5.69 -11.24 -10.50
CA HIS A 15 4.82 -10.32 -9.77
C HIS A 15 3.50 -10.10 -10.52
N THR A 16 2.46 -9.72 -9.79
CA THR A 16 1.18 -9.32 -10.38
C THR A 16 0.76 -7.98 -9.78
N LEU A 17 0.51 -6.99 -10.64
CA LEU A 17 -0.07 -5.72 -10.24
C LEU A 17 -1.58 -5.92 -10.10
N VAL A 18 -2.11 -5.59 -8.92
CA VAL A 18 -3.53 -5.76 -8.61
C VAL A 18 -4.13 -4.47 -8.07
N GLN A 19 -5.40 -4.26 -8.38
CA GLN A 19 -6.24 -3.30 -7.68
C GLN A 19 -6.99 -4.02 -6.57
N VAL A 20 -7.03 -3.42 -5.38
CA VAL A 20 -7.76 -3.97 -4.22
C VAL A 20 -8.79 -2.96 -3.74
N GLU A 21 -10.03 -3.41 -3.58
CA GLU A 21 -11.12 -2.66 -2.94
C GLU A 21 -11.49 -3.32 -1.61
N ILE A 22 -11.64 -2.50 -0.55
CA ILE A 22 -11.98 -2.96 0.79
C ILE A 22 -13.34 -2.40 1.24
N HIS A 23 -14.13 -3.24 1.90
CA HIS A 23 -15.42 -2.87 2.50
C HIS A 23 -15.35 -2.66 4.02
N SER A 24 -14.20 -2.98 4.62
CA SER A 24 -13.89 -2.77 6.04
C SER A 24 -12.46 -2.27 6.19
N GLY A 25 -12.17 -1.58 7.29
CA GLY A 25 -10.84 -1.02 7.59
C GLY A 25 -10.10 -1.78 8.70
N ARG A 26 -10.07 -3.13 8.66
CA ARG A 26 -9.30 -3.87 9.66
C ARG A 26 -7.79 -3.58 9.50
N PRO A 27 -7.01 -3.52 10.59
CA PRO A 27 -5.57 -3.33 10.50
C PRO A 27 -4.94 -4.37 9.58
N HIS A 28 -4.06 -3.93 8.67
CA HIS A 28 -3.31 -4.78 7.74
C HIS A 28 -4.16 -5.69 6.84
N GLN A 29 -5.46 -5.40 6.68
CA GLN A 29 -6.40 -6.29 6.01
C GLN A 29 -5.94 -6.73 4.61
N ILE A 30 -5.43 -5.80 3.80
CA ILE A 30 -4.96 -6.10 2.44
C ILE A 30 -3.73 -7.02 2.50
N ARG A 31 -2.76 -6.68 3.35
CA ARG A 31 -1.50 -7.41 3.54
C ARG A 31 -1.78 -8.88 3.90
N ILE A 32 -2.61 -9.09 4.93
CA ILE A 32 -2.98 -10.42 5.42
C ILE A 32 -3.76 -11.21 4.37
N HIS A 33 -4.77 -10.60 3.73
CA HIS A 33 -5.59 -11.31 2.74
C HIS A 33 -4.76 -11.82 1.55
N LEU A 34 -3.88 -10.96 1.01
CA LEU A 34 -3.04 -11.31 -0.13
C LEU A 34 -2.00 -12.38 0.25
N ALA A 35 -1.37 -12.24 1.41
CA ALA A 35 -0.48 -13.24 1.97
C ALA A 35 -1.16 -14.60 2.23
N TYR A 36 -2.39 -14.59 2.76
CA TYR A 36 -3.17 -15.80 3.05
C TYR A 36 -3.50 -16.61 1.80
N ILE A 37 -3.81 -15.95 0.68
CA ILE A 37 -4.08 -16.62 -0.60
C ILE A 37 -2.81 -17.03 -1.36
N GLY A 38 -1.62 -16.85 -0.77
CA GLY A 38 -0.34 -17.24 -1.36
C GLY A 38 0.33 -16.18 -2.24
N HIS A 39 -0.17 -14.94 -2.22
CA HIS A 39 0.37 -13.83 -3.01
C HIS A 39 0.68 -12.62 -2.11
N PRO A 40 1.63 -12.71 -1.17
CA PRO A 40 1.98 -11.59 -0.29
C PRO A 40 2.41 -10.36 -1.07
N LEU A 41 2.32 -9.19 -0.45
CA LEU A 41 2.81 -7.95 -1.05
C LEU A 41 4.32 -8.03 -1.25
N VAL A 42 4.79 -7.44 -2.35
CA VAL A 42 6.23 -7.30 -2.62
C VAL A 42 6.84 -6.39 -1.56
N ASP A 43 7.98 -6.82 -1.01
CA ASP A 43 8.73 -6.16 0.07
C ASP A 43 7.93 -5.96 1.37
N ASP A 44 6.92 -6.80 1.63
CA ASP A 44 6.29 -6.85 2.95
C ASP A 44 7.15 -7.66 3.91
N PRO A 45 7.77 -7.00 4.90
CA PRO A 45 8.72 -7.67 5.78
C PRO A 45 8.00 -8.46 6.89
N LEU A 46 6.70 -8.24 7.09
CA LEU A 46 5.93 -8.82 8.18
C LEU A 46 5.08 -10.02 7.74
N TYR A 47 4.45 -10.00 6.56
CA TYR A 47 3.52 -11.07 6.17
C TYR A 47 4.03 -11.92 5.01
N GLY A 48 4.31 -13.20 5.31
CA GLY A 48 4.64 -14.22 4.32
C GLY A 48 3.43 -15.06 3.86
N ILE A 49 3.67 -16.00 2.94
CA ILE A 49 2.65 -16.95 2.47
C ILE A 49 1.96 -17.63 3.67
N GLY A 50 0.63 -17.66 3.65
CA GLY A 50 -0.20 -18.17 4.75
C GLY A 50 -0.79 -17.08 5.64
N GLY A 51 -0.38 -15.81 5.46
CA GLY A 51 -1.00 -14.67 6.16
C GLY A 51 -0.60 -14.55 7.63
N HIS A 52 0.36 -15.36 8.08
CA HIS A 52 0.93 -15.27 9.42
C HIS A 52 2.05 -14.23 9.44
N PRO A 53 2.18 -13.47 10.54
CA PRO A 53 3.33 -12.61 10.73
C PRO A 53 4.60 -13.44 10.89
N ASN A 54 5.63 -13.07 10.14
CA ASN A 54 6.98 -13.60 10.25
C ASN A 54 7.62 -13.01 11.52
N PHE A 55 7.57 -13.75 12.63
CA PHE A 55 8.39 -13.43 13.79
C PHE A 55 9.78 -13.98 13.53
N VAL A 56 10.74 -13.10 13.23
CA VAL A 56 12.16 -13.47 13.26
C VAL A 56 12.56 -13.46 14.73
N GLU A 57 12.98 -14.58 15.30
CA GLU A 57 13.54 -14.58 16.65
C GLU A 57 14.84 -13.75 16.67
N PRO A 58 15.07 -12.90 17.69
CA PRO A 58 16.25 -12.06 17.76
C PRO A 58 17.48 -12.90 18.13
N GLU A 59 17.96 -13.71 17.19
CA GLU A 59 19.25 -14.37 17.33
C GLU A 59 20.36 -13.34 17.01
N SER A 60 20.87 -12.70 18.07
CA SER A 60 22.23 -12.12 18.14
C SER A 60 22.62 -11.01 17.15
N THR A 61 21.90 -9.89 17.11
CA THR A 61 22.42 -8.64 16.55
C THR A 61 22.64 -7.62 17.66
N GLY A 62 23.90 -7.36 17.98
CA GLY A 62 24.34 -6.51 19.08
C GLY A 62 23.74 -5.11 19.03
N THR A 63 22.97 -4.79 20.07
CA THR A 63 22.62 -3.41 20.43
C THR A 63 23.86 -2.76 21.03
N ASP A 64 24.48 -1.84 20.30
CA ASP A 64 25.48 -0.93 20.86
C ASP A 64 24.76 0.04 21.81
N SER A 65 24.82 -0.24 23.11
CA SER A 65 24.15 0.50 24.18
C SER A 65 24.78 1.87 24.48
N SER A 66 25.58 2.43 23.56
CA SER A 66 26.35 3.66 23.80
C SER A 66 25.54 4.95 23.69
N PHE A 67 24.28 4.96 23.26
CA PHE A 67 23.59 6.22 22.91
C PHE A 67 22.15 6.34 23.45
N ALA A 68 22.00 6.34 24.78
CA ALA A 68 20.69 6.50 25.43
C ALA A 68 20.67 7.55 26.56
N SER A 69 21.27 8.73 26.35
CA SER A 69 21.23 9.82 27.34
C SER A 69 20.16 10.90 27.07
N ASP A 70 19.51 10.91 25.91
CA ASP A 70 18.57 11.97 25.49
C ASP A 70 17.21 11.45 24.94
N GLY A 71 16.90 10.16 25.13
CA GLY A 71 15.60 9.59 24.73
C GLY A 71 15.56 9.03 23.31
N GLY A 72 16.71 8.61 22.77
CA GLY A 72 16.84 7.98 21.45
C GLY A 72 15.94 6.76 21.27
N TYR A 73 14.90 6.90 20.44
CA TYR A 73 14.19 5.75 19.90
C TYR A 73 15.13 5.00 18.94
N GLU A 74 15.64 3.86 19.38
CA GLU A 74 16.33 2.93 18.49
C GLU A 74 15.29 2.12 17.72
N ARG A 75 15.27 2.29 16.40
CA ARG A 75 14.38 1.51 15.54
C ARG A 75 14.75 0.03 15.68
N PRO A 76 13.80 -0.85 16.04
CA PRO A 76 14.07 -2.28 16.09
C PRO A 76 14.59 -2.77 14.74
N LEU A 77 15.55 -3.71 14.77
CA LEU A 77 16.02 -4.40 13.56
C LEU A 77 14.91 -5.30 12.96
N GLN A 78 13.94 -5.69 13.79
CA GLN A 78 12.79 -6.49 13.37
C GLN A 78 11.67 -5.59 12.83
N PRO A 79 11.00 -6.00 11.74
CA PRO A 79 9.91 -5.25 11.16
C PRO A 79 8.71 -5.18 12.10
N VAL A 80 8.29 -3.97 12.46
CA VAL A 80 7.08 -3.75 13.27
C VAL A 80 5.87 -3.45 12.38
N PRO A 81 4.63 -3.61 12.88
CA PRO A 81 3.41 -3.22 12.17
C PRO A 81 3.44 -1.87 11.46
N GLY A 82 4.11 -0.89 12.07
CA GLY A 82 4.26 0.47 11.53
C GLY A 82 5.34 0.63 10.47
N ASP A 83 6.15 -0.39 10.20
CA ASP A 83 7.18 -0.29 9.16
C ASP A 83 6.54 -0.30 7.77
N CYS A 84 6.88 0.74 7.02
CA CYS A 84 6.59 0.88 5.61
C CYS A 84 7.73 0.22 4.79
N GLY A 85 7.44 -0.17 3.55
CA GLY A 85 8.43 -0.83 2.69
C GLY A 85 7.81 -1.72 1.63
N TYR A 86 6.54 -2.08 1.81
CA TYR A 86 5.77 -2.89 0.88
C TYR A 86 5.15 -2.09 -0.26
N HIS A 87 4.91 -2.78 -1.36
CA HIS A 87 4.24 -2.27 -2.55
C HIS A 87 2.73 -2.17 -2.34
N LEU A 88 2.28 -1.12 -1.65
CA LEU A 88 0.87 -0.79 -1.48
C LEU A 88 0.66 0.72 -1.50
N HIS A 89 -0.34 1.18 -2.24
CA HIS A 89 -0.65 2.60 -2.34
C HIS A 89 -2.16 2.84 -2.33
N ALA A 90 -2.61 3.76 -1.48
CA ALA A 90 -4.00 4.18 -1.44
C ALA A 90 -4.28 5.13 -2.62
N HIS A 91 -4.67 4.56 -3.76
CA HIS A 91 -4.81 5.31 -5.00
C HIS A 91 -6.03 6.23 -5.02
N TRP A 92 -7.19 5.78 -4.58
CA TRP A 92 -8.37 6.64 -4.47
C TRP A 92 -9.28 6.20 -3.33
N LEU A 93 -10.06 7.15 -2.85
CA LEU A 93 -11.13 6.92 -1.91
C LEU A 93 -12.32 7.80 -2.29
N VAL A 94 -13.51 7.32 -1.96
CA VAL A 94 -14.76 8.05 -2.18
C VAL A 94 -15.43 8.25 -0.84
N LEU A 95 -15.79 9.48 -0.53
CA LEU A 95 -16.49 9.82 0.70
C LEU A 95 -17.59 10.84 0.45
N CYS A 96 -18.65 10.75 1.24
CA CYS A 96 -19.72 11.74 1.24
C CYS A 96 -19.18 13.03 1.87
N HIS A 97 -19.48 14.18 1.26
CA HIS A 97 -19.03 15.45 1.79
C HIS A 97 -19.68 15.75 3.16
N PRO A 98 -18.91 16.11 4.21
CA PRO A 98 -19.43 16.22 5.58
C PRO A 98 -20.38 17.40 5.83
N THR A 99 -20.32 18.48 5.03
CA THR A 99 -21.03 19.74 5.37
C THR A 99 -21.86 20.45 4.29
N THR A 100 -21.66 20.28 2.97
CA THR A 100 -22.15 21.29 2.01
C THR A 100 -23.55 21.14 1.48
N ASN A 101 -24.12 19.93 1.31
CA ASN A 101 -25.39 19.76 0.60
C ASN A 101 -25.49 20.51 -0.78
N LYS A 102 -24.35 20.99 -1.34
CA LYS A 102 -24.19 21.73 -2.60
C LYS A 102 -22.76 21.59 -3.17
N VAL A 103 -22.71 21.69 -4.49
CA VAL A 103 -21.72 21.20 -5.47
C VAL A 103 -20.31 21.78 -5.30
N ILE A 104 -19.32 20.93 -4.99
CA ILE A 104 -17.90 21.25 -5.22
C ILE A 104 -17.63 21.15 -6.72
N LYS A 105 -17.59 22.30 -7.40
CA LYS A 105 -17.24 22.42 -8.82
C LYS A 105 -15.74 22.20 -9.03
N HIS A 106 -15.28 20.95 -8.92
CA HIS A 106 -14.12 20.42 -9.67
C HIS A 106 -13.93 18.90 -9.51
N ILE A 107 -14.98 18.19 -9.10
CA ILE A 107 -15.01 16.73 -9.06
C ILE A 107 -16.40 16.34 -9.59
N TYR A 108 -16.45 15.43 -10.56
CA TYR A 108 -17.65 15.01 -11.30
C TYR A 108 -18.83 14.76 -10.34
N ASN A 109 -19.80 15.69 -10.32
CA ASN A 109 -20.94 15.64 -9.40
C ASN A 109 -22.05 14.77 -9.98
N LEU A 110 -22.09 13.51 -9.57
CA LEU A 110 -23.35 12.82 -9.29
C LEU A 110 -23.60 12.94 -7.78
N GLY A 111 -24.30 14.01 -7.40
CA GLY A 111 -24.95 14.22 -6.10
C GLY A 111 -24.24 13.74 -4.84
N GLN A 112 -23.26 14.51 -4.35
CA GLN A 112 -22.67 14.47 -2.98
C GLN A 112 -21.47 13.56 -2.70
N MET A 113 -20.98 12.79 -3.68
CA MET A 113 -19.77 11.97 -3.50
C MET A 113 -18.50 12.73 -3.93
N VAL A 114 -17.49 12.78 -3.05
CA VAL A 114 -16.15 13.32 -3.33
C VAL A 114 -15.19 12.17 -3.56
N LYS A 115 -14.64 12.07 -4.77
CA LYS A 115 -13.54 11.15 -5.08
C LYS A 115 -12.21 11.88 -4.93
N ILE A 116 -11.37 11.40 -4.00
CA ILE A 116 -10.00 11.88 -3.81
C ILE A 116 -9.08 10.84 -4.44
N THR A 117 -8.17 11.28 -5.31
CA THR A 117 -7.21 10.41 -6.02
C THR A 117 -5.80 10.88 -5.73
N ALA A 118 -4.94 9.97 -5.28
CA ALA A 118 -3.51 10.14 -5.17
C ALA A 118 -2.81 9.62 -6.44
N PRO A 119 -1.81 10.32 -6.98
CA PRO A 119 -1.09 9.86 -8.17
C PRO A 119 -0.33 8.56 -7.88
N LEU A 120 -0.42 7.60 -8.81
CA LEU A 120 0.27 6.32 -8.68
C LEU A 120 1.80 6.51 -8.76
N PRO A 121 2.58 5.95 -7.83
CA PRO A 121 4.04 5.88 -7.98
C PRO A 121 4.41 4.97 -9.15
N GLN A 122 5.53 5.23 -9.83
CA GLN A 122 5.96 4.52 -11.05
C GLN A 122 6.00 2.99 -10.90
N ILE A 123 6.37 2.52 -9.70
CA ILE A 123 6.43 1.10 -9.33
C ILE A 123 5.06 0.40 -9.35
N LEU A 124 3.96 1.16 -9.23
CA LEU A 124 2.58 0.66 -9.20
C LEU A 124 1.75 1.11 -10.41
N GLN A 125 2.39 1.63 -11.44
CA GLN A 125 1.74 1.92 -12.72
C GLN A 125 1.76 0.67 -13.62
N THR A 126 0.75 0.53 -14.46
CA THR A 126 0.78 -0.43 -15.59
C THR A 126 1.77 0.03 -16.66
N ARG A 127 2.15 -0.87 -17.58
CA ARG A 127 2.94 -0.48 -18.77
C ARG A 127 2.27 0.59 -19.61
N GLU A 128 0.95 0.54 -19.76
CA GLU A 128 0.19 1.51 -20.54
C GLU A 128 0.21 2.89 -19.86
N GLU A 129 -0.03 2.95 -18.55
CA GLU A 129 0.02 4.21 -17.79
C GLU A 129 1.42 4.85 -17.83
N ARG A 130 2.49 4.04 -17.71
CA ARG A 130 3.87 4.54 -17.85
C ARG A 130 4.15 5.11 -19.24
N ARG A 131 3.65 4.46 -20.30
CA ARG A 131 3.82 4.95 -21.68
C ARG A 131 3.06 6.25 -21.91
N ALA A 132 1.80 6.29 -21.49
CA ALA A 132 0.97 7.49 -21.60
C ALA A 132 1.55 8.69 -20.83
N ALA A 133 2.18 8.43 -19.67
CA ALA A 133 2.87 9.47 -18.91
C ALA A 133 4.13 9.99 -19.62
N ALA A 134 4.91 9.11 -20.28
CA ALA A 134 6.11 9.50 -21.01
C ALA A 134 5.82 10.31 -22.29
N GLU A 135 4.68 10.06 -22.94
CA GLU A 135 4.22 10.81 -24.12
C GLU A 135 3.78 12.25 -23.78
N GLN A 136 3.35 12.50 -22.54
CA GLN A 136 2.87 13.82 -22.09
C GLN A 136 4.00 14.78 -21.67
N THR A 137 5.19 14.27 -21.34
CA THR A 137 6.35 15.07 -20.91
C THR A 137 7.30 15.47 -22.04
N GLY A 138 7.01 15.06 -23.28
CA GLY A 138 7.88 15.27 -24.45
C GLY A 138 7.43 16.36 -25.43
N GLY A 139 6.60 17.32 -25.01
CA GLY A 139 6.06 18.42 -25.84
C GLY A 139 6.53 19.81 -25.42
#